data_AF-A8DUS8-F1
#
_entry.id   AF-A8DUS8-F1
#
_cell.length_a   1.000
_cell.length_b   1.000
_cell.length_c   1.000
_cell.angle_alpha   90.00
_cell.angle_beta   90.00
_cell.angle_gamma   90.00
#
_symmetry.space_group_name_H-M   'P 1'
#
loop_
_entity.id
_entity.type
_entity.pdbx_description
1 polymer ?
#
loop_
_entity_poly.entity_id
_entity_poly.type
_entity_poly.pdbx_seq_one_letter_code
_entity_poly.pdbx_strand_id
1 'polypeptide(L)' 'WLAANKLSVNIDKTNFIIFHPPQKISNYTLSIKINGKCIKKEKYIKYLGIYIDSHLSWKYQILHIAKKIKRCIGVLSKI' A
#
# COMPACT_ATOMS: atom_id res chain seq x y z
N TRP A 1 -8.88 18.98 -9.50
CA TRP A 1 -9.76 18.00 -10.20
C TRP A 1 -10.94 17.56 -9.34
N LEU A 2 -10.76 16.94 -8.16
CA LEU A 2 -11.88 16.47 -7.32
C LEU A 2 -12.93 17.54 -7.00
N ALA A 3 -12.51 18.67 -6.43
CA ALA A 3 -13.41 19.78 -6.12
C ALA A 3 -14.06 20.38 -7.38
N ALA A 4 -13.31 20.52 -8.47
CA ALA A 4 -13.81 21.01 -9.75
C ALA A 4 -14.91 20.10 -10.35
N ASN A 5 -14.90 18.81 -10.01
CA ASN A 5 -15.92 17.83 -10.42
C ASN A 5 -16.95 17.54 -9.32
N LYS A 6 -16.98 18.35 -8.24
CA LYS A 6 -17.88 18.16 -7.08
C LYS A 6 -17.77 16.76 -6.44
N LEU A 7 -16.60 16.14 -6.53
CA LEU A 7 -16.31 14.84 -5.93
C LEU A 7 -15.74 15.03 -4.52
N SER A 8 -16.37 14.39 -3.53
CA SER A 8 -15.85 14.28 -2.17
C SER A 8 -15.12 12.96 -2.00
N VAL A 9 -13.93 13.02 -1.40
CA VAL A 9 -13.13 11.83 -1.08
C VAL A 9 -13.31 11.51 0.39
N ASN A 10 -13.53 10.23 0.70
CA ASN A 10 -13.51 9.77 2.08
C ASN A 10 -12.06 9.70 2.57
N ILE A 11 -11.66 10.72 3.32
CA ILE A 11 -10.28 10.89 3.78
C ILE A 11 -9.86 9.73 4.71
N ASP A 12 -10.78 9.21 5.53
CA ASP A 12 -10.48 8.13 6.48
C ASP A 12 -10.19 6.79 5.78
N LYS A 13 -10.71 6.61 4.55
CA LYS A 13 -10.43 5.45 3.69
C LYS A 13 -9.28 5.70 2.70
N THR A 14 -8.78 6.93 2.65
CA THR A 14 -7.75 7.33 1.68
C THR A 14 -6.38 7.25 2.32
N ASN A 15 -5.48 6.55 1.65
CA ASN A 15 -4.08 6.45 2.04
C ASN A 15 -3.21 6.94 0.89
N PHE A 16 -2.00 7.38 1.20
CA PHE A 16 -0.99 7.65 0.19
C PHE A 16 0.29 6.88 0.46
N ILE A 17 1.06 6.65 -0.59
CA ILE A 17 2.37 6.01 -0.54
C ILE A 17 3.37 6.91 -1.27
N ILE A 18 4.60 6.94 -0.78
CA ILE A 18 5.70 7.66 -1.43
C ILE A 18 6.66 6.61 -1.95
N PHE A 19 6.90 6.61 -3.26
CA PHE A 19 7.89 5.74 -3.86
C PHE A 19 9.28 6.36 -3.78
N HIS A 20 10.25 5.59 -3.29
CA HIS A 20 11.64 6.00 -3.28
C HIS A 20 12.59 4.79 -3.23
N PRO A 21 13.83 4.93 -3.74
CA PRO A 21 14.85 3.90 -3.57
C PRO A 21 15.16 3.66 -2.09
N PRO A 22 15.50 2.42 -1.68
CA PRO A 22 15.94 2.11 -0.31
C PRO A 22 17.13 2.95 0.17
N GLN A 23 18.01 3.33 -0.75
CA GLN A 23 19.22 4.11 -0.45
C GLN A 23 18.91 5.57 -0.10
N LYS A 24 17.72 6.06 -0.45
CA LYS A 24 17.31 7.44 -0.18
C LYS A 24 16.62 7.49 1.18
N ILE A 25 17.33 8.03 2.17
CA ILE A 25 16.77 8.26 3.51
C ILE A 25 15.69 9.36 3.40
N SER A 26 14.44 8.95 3.54
CA SER A 26 13.26 9.82 3.56
C SER A 26 13.18 10.55 4.92
N ASN A 27 14.06 11.52 5.17
CA ASN A 27 14.00 12.37 6.37
C ASN A 27 12.92 13.47 6.30
N TYR A 28 12.18 13.55 5.20
CA TYR A 28 11.12 14.55 5.05
C TYR A 28 9.79 14.02 5.61
N THR A 29 9.23 14.75 6.56
CA THR A 29 7.87 14.52 7.07
C THR A 29 6.87 15.18 6.13
N LEU A 30 6.44 14.45 5.09
CA LEU A 30 5.39 14.93 4.19
C LEU A 30 4.02 14.71 4.81
N SER A 31 3.33 15.79 5.17
CA SER A 31 1.95 15.78 5.64
C SER A 31 1.02 16.27 4.53
N ILE A 32 0.37 15.35 3.83
CA ILE A 32 -0.66 15.70 2.83
C ILE A 32 -1.99 15.92 3.53
N LYS A 33 -2.63 17.08 3.30
CA LYS A 33 -3.94 17.41 3.86
C LYS A 33 -4.97 17.61 2.75
N ILE A 34 -6.16 17.04 2.92
CA ILE A 34 -7.35 17.30 2.10
C ILE A 34 -8.44 17.82 3.01
N ASN A 35 -9.02 18.99 2.70
CA ASN A 35 -10.02 19.66 3.54
C ASN A 35 -9.60 19.77 5.03
N GLY A 36 -8.34 20.13 5.27
CA GLY A 36 -7.79 20.28 6.63
C GLY A 36 -7.47 18.98 7.37
N LYS A 37 -7.89 17.81 6.87
CA LYS A 37 -7.57 16.51 7.46
C LYS A 37 -6.32 15.89 6.84
N CYS A 38 -5.44 15.33 7.65
CA CYS A 38 -4.27 14.61 7.19
C CYS A 38 -4.64 13.25 6.59
N ILE A 39 -4.07 12.93 5.44
CA ILE A 39 -4.17 11.59 4.84
C ILE A 39 -3.12 10.69 5.52
N LYS A 40 -3.45 9.42 5.72
CA LYS A 40 -2.51 8.45 6.28
C LYS A 40 -1.44 8.03 5.24
N LYS A 41 -0.18 8.02 5.68
CA LYS A 41 0.94 7.45 4.91
C LYS A 41 1.04 5.96 5.19
N GLU A 42 1.08 5.15 4.13
CA GLU A 42 1.29 3.70 4.21
C GLU A 42 2.63 3.29 3.61
N LYS A 43 3.24 2.23 4.17
CA LYS A 43 4.50 1.65 3.64
C LYS A 43 4.25 0.70 2.47
N TYR A 44 3.07 0.11 2.41
CA TYR A 44 2.62 -0.75 1.33
C TYR A 44 1.11 -0.65 1.20
N ILE A 45 0.61 -0.84 -0.02
CA ILE A 45 -0.82 -0.79 -0.33
C ILE A 45 -1.21 -1.95 -1.22
N LYS A 46 -2.48 -2.35 -1.17
CA LYS A 46 -3.06 -3.26 -2.14
C LYS A 46 -3.72 -2.44 -3.24
N TYR A 47 -3.19 -2.50 -4.45
CA TYR A 47 -3.71 -1.81 -5.62
C TYR A 47 -4.00 -2.83 -6.72
N LEU A 48 -5.24 -2.84 -7.22
CA LEU A 48 -5.71 -3.79 -8.25
C LEU A 48 -5.40 -5.27 -7.93
N GLY A 49 -5.47 -5.65 -6.65
CA GLY A 49 -5.20 -7.02 -6.22
C GLY A 49 -3.74 -7.34 -5.90
N ILE A 50 -2.81 -6.42 -6.16
CA ILE A 50 -1.37 -6.60 -6.00
C ILE A 50 -0.88 -5.75 -4.82
N TYR A 51 0.02 -6.31 -4.00
CA TYR A 51 0.69 -5.54 -2.95
C TYR A 51 1.92 -4.83 -3.51
N ILE A 52 1.98 -3.52 -3.34
CA ILE A 52 3.08 -2.67 -3.78
C ILE A 52 3.59 -1.91 -2.56
N ASP A 53 4.91 -1.90 -2.33
CA ASP A 53 5.54 -1.18 -1.23
C ASP A 53 6.33 0.04 -1.70
N SER A 54 6.66 0.92 -0.74
CA SER A 54 7.31 2.21 -0.98
C SER A 54 8.66 2.08 -1.69
N HIS A 55 9.33 0.95 -1.55
CA HIS A 55 10.62 0.67 -2.19
C HIS A 55 10.49 -0.22 -3.42
N LEU A 56 9.26 -0.57 -3.82
CA LEU A 56 9.00 -1.54 -4.88
C LEU A 56 9.78 -2.86 -4.68
N SER A 57 9.96 -3.27 -3.42
CA SER A 57 10.69 -4.48 -3.06
C SER A 57 9.94 -5.78 -3.38
N TRP A 58 8.62 -5.69 -3.60
CA TRP A 58 7.70 -6.81 -3.81
C TRP A 58 7.59 -7.79 -2.64
N LYS A 59 8.25 -7.51 -1.52
CA LYS A 59 8.33 -8.40 -0.35
C LYS A 59 6.94 -8.82 0.14
N TYR A 60 6.03 -7.87 0.26
CA TYR A 60 4.66 -8.16 0.74
C TYR A 60 3.86 -9.00 -0.25
N GLN A 61 4.05 -8.78 -1.56
CA GLN A 61 3.40 -9.59 -2.60
C GLN A 61 3.92 -11.02 -2.60
N ILE A 62 5.23 -11.20 -2.50
CA ILE A 62 5.88 -12.51 -2.42
C ILE A 62 5.38 -13.27 -1.18
N LEU A 63 5.38 -12.62 -0.01
CA LEU A 63 4.85 -13.23 1.23
C LEU A 63 3.38 -13.62 1.11
N HIS A 64 2.56 -12.77 0.49
CA HIS A 64 1.15 -13.05 0.24
C HIS A 64 0.94 -14.29 -0.64
N ILE A 65 1.68 -14.40 -1.74
CA ILE A 65 1.62 -15.56 -2.64
C ILE A 65 2.17 -16.81 -1.94
N ALA A 66 3.33 -16.71 -1.29
CA ALA A 66 3.95 -17.82 -0.57
C ALA A 66 3.02 -18.40 0.50
N LYS A 67 2.30 -17.53 1.24
CA LYS A 67 1.30 -17.97 2.23
C LYS A 67 0.16 -18.76 1.59
N LYS A 68 -0.33 -18.34 0.42
CA LYS A 68 -1.36 -19.07 -0.33
C LYS A 68 -0.86 -20.45 -0.78
N ILE A 69 0.35 -20.50 -1.34
CA ILE A 69 0.97 -21.76 -1.78
C ILE A 69 1.20 -22.70 -0.61
N LYS A 70 1.73 -22.20 0.52
CA LYS A 70 1.97 -23.00 1.74
C LYS A 70 0.70 -23.68 2.22
N ARG A 71 -0.45 -23.00 2.17
CA ARG A 71 -1.74 -23.59 2.52
C ARG A 71 -2.09 -24.76 1.59
N CYS A 72 -1.88 -24.61 0.29
CA CYS A 72 -2.12 -25.70 -0.67
C CYS A 72 -1.20 -26.89 -0.39
N ILE A 73 0.09 -26.65 -0.22
CA ILE A 73 1.07 -27.72 0.09
C ILE A 73 0.68 -28.47 1.37
N GLY A 74 0.30 -27.76 2.44
CA GLY A 74 -0.10 -28.39 3.70
C GLY A 74 -1.39 -29.21 3.62
N VAL A 75 -2.24 -28.96 2.62
CA VAL A 75 -3.38 -29.83 2.30
C VAL A 75 -2.90 -31.05 1.51
N LEU A 76 -2.09 -30.85 0.46
CA LEU A 76 -1.54 -31.96 -0.33
C LEU A 76 -0.70 -32.92 0.51
N SER A 77 0.06 -32.44 1.48
CA SER A 77 0.91 -33.30 2.32
C SER A 77 0.14 -34.20 3.30
N LYS A 78 -1.17 -33.97 3.45
CA LYS A 78 -2.06 -34.76 4.32
C LYS A 78 -2.92 -35.75 3.53
N ILE A 79 -2.82 -35.70 2.20
CA ILE A 79 -3.39 -36.67 1.26
C ILE A 79 -2.33 -37.74 1.05
#